data_AF-A0A327PSZ0-F1
#
_entry.id   AF-A0A327PSZ0-F1
#
_cell.length_a   1.000
_cell.length_b   1.000
_cell.length_c   1.000
_cell.angle_alpha   90.00
_cell.angle_beta   90.00
_cell.angle_gamma   90.00
#
_symmetry.space_group_name_H-M   'P 1'
#
loop_
_entity.id
_entity.type
_entity.pdbx_description
1 polymer ?
#
loop_
_entity_poly.entity_id
_entity_poly.type
_entity_poly.pdbx_seq_one_letter_code
_entity_poly.pdbx_strand_id
1 'polypeptide(L)' 'MDERIEKWLYDIRFSIEEIESYFPSDEKNFFEYKKNSMRKRAVERHLEIIGEALNRILKRDPLFEDRIKNARSIVGLRN' A
#
# COMPACT_ATOMS: atom_id res chain seq x y z
N MET A 1 17.49 -9.47 9.21
CA MET A 1 17.00 -8.10 8.95
C MET A 1 16.21 -7.67 10.20
N ASP A 2 15.93 -6.39 10.45
CA ASP A 2 15.15 -6.00 11.63
C ASP A 2 13.74 -6.62 11.54
N GLU A 3 13.34 -7.45 12.51
CA GLU A 3 12.03 -8.14 12.52
C GLU A 3 10.85 -7.18 12.36
N ARG A 4 10.99 -5.93 12.82
CA ARG A 4 9.96 -4.90 12.65
C ARG A 4 9.84 -4.47 11.20
N ILE A 5 10.96 -4.33 10.50
CA ILE A 5 10.99 -4.00 9.07
C ILE A 5 10.37 -5.15 8.28
N GLU A 6 10.70 -6.40 8.60
CA GLU A 6 10.09 -7.58 7.97
C GLU A 6 8.57 -7.60 8.15
N LYS A 7 8.08 -7.29 9.35
CA LYS A 7 6.65 -7.17 9.63
C LYS A 7 5.97 -6.09 8.77
N TRP A 8 6.55 -4.90 8.66
CA TRP A 8 5.96 -3.83 7.85
C TRP A 8 6.02 -4.12 6.34
N LEU A 9 7.06 -4.81 5.87
CA LEU A 9 7.11 -5.30 4.49
C LEU A 9 6.03 -6.36 4.22
N TYR A 10 5.75 -7.21 5.20
CA TYR A 10 4.62 -8.15 5.12
C TYR A 10 3.28 -7.42 5.03
N ASP A 11 3.05 -6.41 5.89
CA ASP A 11 1.83 -5.59 5.86
C ASP A 11 1.64 -4.94 4.47
N ILE A 12 2.71 -4.39 3.88
CA ILE A 12 2.70 -3.82 2.53
C ILE A 12 2.31 -4.88 1.49
N ARG A 13 2.97 -6.05 1.52
CA ARG A 13 2.69 -7.12 0.55
C ARG A 13 1.23 -7.59 0.65
N PHE A 14 0.75 -7.83 1.86
CA PHE A 14 -0.63 -8.26 2.11
C PHE A 14 -1.63 -7.23 1.58
N SER A 15 -1.42 -5.94 1.84
CA SER A 15 -2.28 -4.89 1.30
C SER A 15 -2.29 -4.82 -0.23
N ILE A 16 -1.15 -5.10 -0.89
CA ILE A 16 -1.10 -5.18 -2.36
C ILE A 16 -1.93 -6.36 -2.86
N GLU A 17 -1.78 -7.54 -2.25
CA GLU A 17 -2.53 -8.74 -2.61
C GLU A 17 -4.04 -8.53 -2.43
N GLU A 18 -4.45 -7.91 -1.33
CA GLU A 18 -5.85 -7.54 -1.08
C GLU A 18 -6.40 -6.57 -2.12
N ILE A 19 -5.65 -5.51 -2.49
CA ILE A 19 -6.06 -4.57 -3.52
C ILE A 19 -6.29 -5.29 -4.85
N GLU A 20 -5.34 -6.13 -5.29
CA GLU A 20 -5.49 -6.88 -6.54
C GLU A 20 -6.67 -7.86 -6.49
N SER A 21 -6.97 -8.45 -5.32
CA SER A 21 -8.13 -9.35 -5.15
C SER A 21 -9.48 -8.68 -5.43
N TYR A 22 -9.57 -7.36 -5.30
CA TYR A 22 -10.79 -6.60 -5.59
C TYR A 22 -11.05 -6.41 -7.09
N PHE A 23 -10.09 -6.78 -7.93
CA PHE A 23 -10.15 -6.72 -9.39
C PHE A 23 -9.92 -8.11 -10.00
N PRO A 24 -10.81 -9.08 -9.77
CA PRO A 24 -10.64 -10.46 -10.23
C PRO A 24 -10.75 -10.63 -11.76
N SER A 25 -11.17 -9.58 -12.50
CA SER A 25 -11.25 -9.57 -13.96
C SER A 25 -10.25 -8.59 -14.56
N ASP A 26 -9.66 -8.93 -15.70
CA ASP A 26 -8.65 -8.10 -16.40
C ASP A 26 -9.17 -6.72 -16.84
N GLU A 27 -10.49 -6.53 -16.95
CA GLU A 27 -11.07 -5.20 -17.19
C GLU A 27 -11.08 -4.36 -15.89
N LYS A 28 -9.96 -3.69 -15.64
CA LYS A 28 -9.88 -2.58 -14.67
C LYS A 28 -10.69 -1.38 -15.21
N ASN A 29 -12.02 -1.47 -15.12
CA ASN A 29 -12.94 -0.43 -15.58
C ASN A 29 -13.16 0.65 -14.51
N PHE A 30 -12.77 1.89 -14.82
CA PHE A 30 -12.88 3.03 -13.90
C PHE A 30 -14.33 3.37 -13.53
N PHE A 31 -15.27 3.27 -14.47
CA PHE A 31 -16.68 3.58 -14.20
C PHE A 31 -17.30 2.56 -13.26
N GLU A 32 -16.96 1.28 -13.39
CA GLU A 32 -17.40 0.23 -12.47
C GLU A 32 -16.76 0.37 -11.09
N TYR A 33 -15.46 0.69 -11.03
CA TYR A 33 -14.79 1.01 -9.77
C TYR A 33 -15.48 2.18 -9.04
N LYS A 34 -15.84 3.24 -9.77
CA LYS A 34 -16.49 4.43 -9.20
C LYS A 34 -17.89 4.13 -8.63
N LYS A 35 -18.61 3.16 -9.19
CA LYS A 35 -19.97 2.78 -8.73
C LYS A 35 -19.96 2.05 -7.39
N ASN A 36 -18.87 1.36 -7.05
CA ASN A 36 -18.77 0.58 -5.81
C ASN A 36 -17.98 1.32 -4.73
N SER A 37 -18.69 2.05 -3.85
CA SER A 37 -18.08 2.81 -2.76
C SER A 37 -17.36 1.95 -1.73
N MET A 38 -17.81 0.72 -1.49
CA MET A 38 -17.16 -0.22 -0.58
C MET A 38 -15.80 -0.64 -1.14
N ARG A 39 -15.75 -1.03 -2.42
CA ARG A 39 -14.49 -1.37 -3.11
C ARG A 39 -13.51 -0.20 -3.09
N LYS A 40 -13.99 1.01 -3.38
CA LYS A 40 -13.17 2.22 -3.36
C LYS A 40 -12.55 2.46 -1.98
N ARG A 41 -13.36 2.42 -0.91
CA ARG A 41 -12.87 2.59 0.47
C ARG A 41 -11.91 1.50 0.90
N ALA A 42 -12.13 0.26 0.45
CA ALA A 42 -11.22 -0.85 0.74
C ALA A 42 -9.84 -0.62 0.09
N VAL A 43 -9.81 -0.16 -1.16
CA VAL A 43 -8.55 0.21 -1.84
C VAL A 43 -7.87 1.38 -1.12
N GLU A 44 -8.59 2.47 -0.83
CA GLU A 44 -8.05 3.63 -0.11
C GLU A 44 -7.44 3.21 1.24
N ARG A 45 -8.13 2.36 2.00
CA ARG A 45 -7.66 1.86 3.29
C ARG A 45 -6.34 1.07 3.17
N HIS A 46 -6.20 0.23 2.14
CA HIS A 46 -4.96 -0.52 1.94
C HIS A 46 -3.81 0.35 1.44
N LEU A 47 -4.09 1.38 0.64
CA LEU A 47 -3.09 2.38 0.26
C LEU A 47 -2.59 3.15 1.50
N GLU A 48 -3.48 3.47 2.45
CA GLU A 48 -3.08 4.09 3.71
C GLU A 48 -2.16 3.19 4.54
N ILE A 49 -2.49 1.90 4.65
CA ILE A 49 -1.68 0.90 5.36
C ILE A 49 -0.29 0.81 4.75
N ILE A 50 -0.19 0.77 3.41
CA ILE A 50 1.09 0.77 2.69
C ILE A 50 1.90 2.02 3.02
N GLY A 51 1.29 3.20 2.95
CA GLY A 51 1.96 4.47 3.24
C GLY A 51 2.46 4.56 4.68
N GLU A 52 1.67 4.09 5.66
CA GLU A 52 2.05 4.10 7.08
C GLU A 52 3.13 3.04 7.39
N ALA A 53 3.05 1.85 6.81
CA ALA A 53 4.07 0.82 6.96
C ALA A 53 5.43 1.30 6.41
N LEU A 54 5.44 1.92 5.23
CA LEU A 54 6.67 2.47 4.66
C LEU A 54 7.20 3.65 5.50
N ASN A 55 6.33 4.51 6.01
CA ASN A 55 6.72 5.59 6.92
C ASN A 55 7.46 5.07 8.17
N ARG A 56 6.98 3.96 8.74
CA ARG A 56 7.63 3.29 9.89
C ARG A 56 8.99 2.71 9.51
N ILE A 57 9.10 2.08 8.34
CA ILE A 57 10.38 1.58 7.81
C ILE A 57 11.37 2.75 7.70
N LEU A 58 11.02 3.85 7.03
CA LEU A 58 11.93 4.99 6.82
C LEU A 58 12.32 5.70 8.12
N LYS A 59 11.42 5.76 9.11
CA LYS A 59 11.75 6.29 10.45
C LYS A 59 12.73 5.40 11.21
N ARG A 60 12.69 4.09 10.96
CA ARG A 60 13.55 3.10 11.61
C ARG A 60 14.90 2.97 10.91
N ASP A 61 14.89 2.97 9.59
CA ASP A 61 16.06 2.91 8.72
C ASP A 61 15.87 3.89 7.55
N PRO A 62 16.41 5.12 7.66
CA PRO A 62 16.29 6.12 6.60
C PRO A 62 16.98 5.72 5.29
N LEU A 63 18.01 4.87 5.32
CA LEU A 63 18.72 4.40 4.12
C LEU A 63 17.83 3.46 3.29
N PHE A 64 16.73 2.98 3.85
CA PHE A 64 15.74 2.20 3.10
C PHE A 64 15.04 3.02 2.01
N GLU A 65 15.11 4.36 2.08
CA GLU A 65 14.60 5.25 1.03
C GLU A 65 15.23 4.96 -0.33
N ASP A 66 16.53 4.65 -0.38
CA ASP A 66 17.26 4.34 -1.61
C ASP A 66 16.86 2.99 -2.23
N ARG A 67 16.19 2.13 -1.45
CA ARG A 67 15.77 0.78 -1.87
C ARG A 67 14.40 0.76 -2.51
N ILE A 68 13.57 1.78 -2.27
CA ILE A 68 12.19 1.86 -2.75
C ILE A 68 12.01 3.13 -3.58
N LYS A 69 11.80 2.94 -4.88
CA LYS A 69 11.48 4.06 -5.78
C LYS A 69 10.23 4.77 -5.30
N ASN A 70 10.26 6.11 -5.32
CA ASN A 70 9.15 6.97 -4.92
C ASN A 70 8.69 6.79 -3.47
N ALA A 71 9.58 6.33 -2.56
CA ALA A 71 9.24 6.05 -1.17
C ALA A 71 8.49 7.21 -0.48
N ARG A 72 8.92 8.46 -0.68
CA ARG A 72 8.23 9.65 -0.14
C ARG A 72 6.81 9.83 -0.68
N SER A 73 6.58 9.53 -1.95
CA SER A 73 5.25 9.61 -2.56
C SER A 73 4.33 8.52 -2.02
N ILE A 74 4.86 7.30 -1.86
CA ILE A 74 4.11 6.18 -1.27
C ILE A 74 3.73 6.46 0.18
N VAL A 75 4.64 7.06 0.98
CA VAL A 75 4.32 7.54 2.33
C VAL A 75 3.18 8.55 2.34
N GLY A 76 3.02 9.32 1.25
CA GLY A 76 1.93 10.29 1.07
C GLY A 76 0.54 9.65 0.96
N LEU A 77 0.42 8.36 0.69
CA LEU A 77 -0.85 7.64 0.55
C LEU A 77 -1.62 7.43 1.87
N ARG A 78 -1.01 7.76 3.01
CA ARG A 78 -1.58 7.56 4.35
C ARG A 78 -2.72 8.50 4.76
N ASN A 79 -3.09 9.46 3.90
CA ASN A 79 -4.03 10.55 4.18
C ASN A 79 -5.06 10.70 3.06
#